data_AF-A0AAV4D2X8-F1
#
_entry.id   AF-A0AAV4D2X8-F1
#
_cell.length_a   1.000
_cell.length_b   1.000
_cell.length_c   1.000
_cell.angle_alpha   90.00
_cell.angle_beta   90.00
_cell.angle_gamma   90.00
#
_symmetry.space_group_name_H-M   'P 1'
#
loop_
_entity.id
_entity.type
_entity.pdbx_description
1 polymer ?
#
loop_
_entity_poly.entity_id
_entity_poly.type
_entity_poly.pdbx_seq_one_letter_code
_entity_poly.pdbx_strand_id
1 'polypeptide(L)'
;CRMAAVASLTCMLEATRNLLAAAQDMSTHQASPAFTTFSAALGATCREMHRCLLQALVAENFNSVLTQIIKCLANLVSNVPYHRLNPGLLTKVLKQVRHFFNHK
;
A
#
# COMPACT_ATOMS: atom_id res chain seq x y z
N CYS A 1 -5.04 2.06 -20.33
CA CYS A 1 -5.40 0.67 -19.98
C CYS A 1 -5.23 0.43 -18.47
N ARG A 2 -6.31 0.46 -17.66
CA ARG A 2 -6.24 0.40 -16.18
C ARG A 2 -5.60 -0.89 -15.65
N MET A 3 -5.97 -2.03 -16.22
CA MET A 3 -5.41 -3.33 -15.87
C MET A 3 -3.89 -3.39 -16.04
N ALA A 4 -3.37 -2.86 -17.15
CA ALA A 4 -1.93 -2.82 -17.43
C ALA A 4 -1.19 -1.94 -16.41
N ALA A 5 -1.78 -0.83 -15.99
CA ALA A 5 -1.20 0.03 -14.95
C ALA A 5 -1.09 -0.69 -13.61
N VAL A 6 -2.17 -1.37 -13.17
CA VAL A 6 -2.14 -2.15 -11.92
C VAL A 6 -1.15 -3.32 -12.02
N ALA A 7 -1.10 -4.02 -13.15
CA ALA A 7 -0.15 -5.11 -13.37
C ALA A 7 1.31 -4.63 -13.35
N SER A 8 1.59 -3.47 -13.96
CA SER A 8 2.91 -2.84 -13.90
C SER A 8 3.29 -2.48 -12.47
N LEU A 9 2.37 -1.89 -11.70
CA LEU A 9 2.59 -1.62 -10.28
C LEU A 9 2.85 -2.91 -9.48
N THR A 10 2.10 -3.98 -9.71
CA THR A 10 2.35 -5.28 -9.04
C THR A 10 3.77 -5.79 -9.33
N CYS A 11 4.21 -5.72 -10.59
CA CYS A 11 5.56 -6.13 -11.00
C CYS A 11 6.64 -5.27 -10.33
N MET A 12 6.45 -3.95 -10.28
CA MET A 12 7.38 -3.04 -9.60
C MET A 12 7.49 -3.35 -8.10
N LEU A 13 6.37 -3.61 -7.43
CA LEU A 13 6.37 -3.97 -6.00
C LEU A 13 7.10 -5.29 -5.75
N GLU A 14 6.91 -6.28 -6.62
CA GLU A 14 7.61 -7.57 -6.52
C GLU A 14 9.13 -7.39 -6.69
N ALA A 15 9.54 -6.61 -7.70
CA ALA A 15 10.96 -6.32 -7.96
C ALA A 15 11.63 -5.52 -6.83
N THR A 16 10.85 -4.77 -6.04
CA THR A 16 11.37 -3.87 -5.00
C THR A 16 11.13 -4.34 -3.57
N ARG A 17 10.77 -5.62 -3.37
CA ARG A 17 10.50 -6.24 -2.05
C ARG A 17 11.55 -5.89 -0.98
N ASN A 18 12.83 -6.01 -1.30
CA ASN A 18 13.92 -5.75 -0.35
C ASN A 18 13.97 -4.27 0.09
N LEU A 19 13.61 -3.36 -0.81
CA LEU A 19 13.51 -1.94 -0.48
C LEU A 19 12.31 -1.72 0.45
N LEU A 20 11.14 -2.27 0.11
CA LEU A 20 9.92 -2.14 0.91
C LEU A 20 10.11 -2.62 2.36
N ALA A 21 10.90 -3.68 2.58
CA ALA A 21 11.26 -4.18 3.90
C ALA A 21 12.03 -3.17 4.78
N ALA A 22 12.66 -2.16 4.17
CA ALA A 22 13.36 -1.08 4.85
C ALA A 22 12.47 0.15 5.16
N ALA A 23 11.19 0.13 4.76
CA ALA A 23 10.27 1.22 5.03
C ALA A 23 10.05 1.42 6.53
N GLN A 24 10.05 2.69 6.96
CA GLN A 24 9.87 3.05 8.36
C GLN A 24 9.19 4.42 8.43
N ASP A 25 8.32 4.61 9.41
CA ASP A 25 7.76 5.94 9.68
C ASP A 25 8.63 6.69 10.67
N MET A 26 8.68 8.02 10.49
CA MET A 26 9.25 8.92 11.47
C MET A 26 8.46 8.81 12.77
N SER A 27 9.14 8.54 13.89
CA SER A 27 8.50 8.46 15.20
C SER A 27 7.82 9.79 15.53
N THR A 28 6.60 9.74 16.05
CA THR A 28 5.79 10.90 16.49
C THR A 28 6.49 11.78 17.52
N HIS A 29 7.55 11.30 18.17
CA HIS A 29 8.33 12.05 19.16
C HIS A 29 9.39 12.99 18.57
N GLN A 30 9.66 12.95 17.25
CA GLN A 30 10.56 13.90 16.61
C GLN A 30 9.75 14.95 15.85
N ALA A 31 9.55 16.11 16.48
CA ALA A 31 9.01 17.29 15.83
C ALA A 31 9.98 17.71 14.71
N SER A 32 9.58 17.46 13.46
CA SER A 32 10.22 17.95 12.22
C SER A 32 11.73 17.69 12.12
N PRO A 33 12.16 16.50 11.68
CA PRO A 33 13.58 16.22 11.51
C PRO A 33 14.14 17.13 10.42
N ALA A 34 15.33 17.69 10.64
CA ALA A 34 16.03 18.49 9.63
C ALA A 34 16.42 17.68 8.37
N PHE A 35 16.25 16.36 8.41
CA PHE A 35 16.58 15.44 7.34
C PHE A 35 15.56 14.30 7.23
N THR A 36 15.10 14.00 6.02
CA THR A 36 14.25 12.83 5.72
C THR A 36 15.14 11.68 5.28
N THR A 37 15.17 10.60 6.07
CA THR A 37 15.91 9.39 5.68
C THR A 37 15.22 8.68 4.51
N PHE A 38 15.98 7.88 3.75
CA PHE A 38 15.43 7.06 2.66
C PHE A 38 14.29 6.16 3.16
N SER A 39 14.46 5.51 4.32
CA SER A 39 13.42 4.68 4.94
C SER A 39 12.16 5.45 5.30
N ALA A 40 12.30 6.70 5.79
CA ALA A 40 11.18 7.59 6.09
C ALA A 40 10.41 8.01 4.83
N ALA A 41 11.14 8.37 3.77
CA ALA A 41 10.54 8.67 2.47
C ALA A 41 9.82 7.44 1.91
N LEU A 42 10.42 6.25 2.04
CA LEU A 42 9.82 5.01 1.57
C LEU A 42 8.57 4.62 2.38
N GLY A 43 8.56 4.86 3.69
CA GLY A 43 7.36 4.73 4.53
C GLY A 43 6.23 5.63 4.03
N ALA A 44 6.52 6.89 3.70
CA ALA A 44 5.55 7.81 3.11
C ALA A 44 5.02 7.32 1.75
N THR A 45 5.90 6.88 0.87
CA THR A 45 5.52 6.29 -0.42
C THR A 45 4.63 5.06 -0.24
N CYS A 46 4.95 4.17 0.70
CA CYS A 46 4.12 3.01 0.99
C CYS A 46 2.71 3.42 1.46
N ARG A 47 2.60 4.41 2.35
CA ARG A 47 1.29 4.93 2.80
C ARG A 47 0.48 5.50 1.64
N GLU A 48 1.13 6.24 0.76
CA GLU A 48 0.47 6.84 -0.39
C GLU A 48 0.04 5.79 -1.42
N MET A 49 0.86 4.76 -1.65
CA MET A 49 0.47 3.62 -2.49
C MET A 49 -0.78 2.91 -1.95
N HIS A 50 -0.85 2.67 -0.62
CA HIS A 50 -2.06 2.14 -0.01
C HIS A 50 -3.26 3.06 -0.24
N ARG A 51 -3.10 4.37 -0.03
CA ARG A 51 -4.17 5.37 -0.23
C ARG A 51 -4.70 5.33 -1.66
N CYS A 52 -3.81 5.41 -2.64
CA CYS A 52 -4.15 5.39 -4.06
C CYS A 52 -4.83 4.09 -4.49
N LEU A 53 -4.32 2.93 -4.05
CA LEU A 53 -4.92 1.63 -4.36
C LEU A 53 -6.31 1.47 -3.73
N LEU A 54 -6.50 1.94 -2.49
CA LEU A 54 -7.81 1.95 -1.83
C LEU A 54 -8.81 2.87 -2.54
N GLN A 55 -8.37 4.05 -2.98
CA GLN A 55 -9.21 4.95 -3.78
C GLN A 55 -9.57 4.31 -5.14
N ALA A 56 -8.60 3.68 -5.81
CA ALA A 56 -8.84 2.96 -7.06
C ALA A 56 -9.82 1.79 -6.86
N LEU A 57 -9.74 1.09 -5.73
CA LEU A 57 -10.65 0.01 -5.38
C LEU A 57 -12.10 0.47 -5.25
N VAL A 58 -12.35 1.66 -4.69
CA VAL A 58 -13.70 2.23 -4.56
C VAL A 58 -14.23 2.79 -5.90
N ALA A 59 -13.35 3.30 -6.76
CA ALA A 59 -13.74 3.90 -8.04
C ALA A 59 -13.90 2.91 -9.20
N GLU A 60 -13.46 1.67 -9.03
CA GLU A 60 -13.43 0.66 -10.10
C GLU A 60 -14.74 -0.15 -10.16
N ASN A 61 -15.26 -0.31 -11.38
CA ASN A 61 -16.54 -1.01 -11.63
C ASN A 61 -16.33 -2.40 -12.26
N PHE A 62 -15.15 -2.66 -12.83
CA PHE A 62 -14.88 -3.92 -13.51
C PHE A 62 -14.27 -4.94 -12.54
N ASN A 63 -14.98 -6.04 -12.30
CA ASN A 63 -14.58 -7.10 -11.37
C ASN A 63 -13.17 -7.67 -11.63
N SER A 64 -12.77 -7.78 -12.89
CA SER A 64 -11.42 -8.25 -13.25
C SER A 64 -10.33 -7.28 -12.80
N VAL A 65 -10.58 -5.96 -12.90
CA VAL A 65 -9.66 -4.92 -12.45
C VAL A 65 -9.68 -4.82 -10.92
N LEU A 66 -10.86 -4.89 -10.29
CA LEU A 66 -11.00 -4.97 -8.82
C LEU A 66 -10.15 -6.11 -8.25
N THR A 67 -10.26 -7.31 -8.82
CA THR A 67 -9.47 -8.47 -8.42
C THR A 67 -7.96 -8.19 -8.53
N GLN A 68 -7.53 -7.52 -9.60
CA GLN A 68 -6.13 -7.19 -9.79
C GLN A 68 -5.64 -6.13 -8.79
N ILE A 69 -6.48 -5.14 -8.44
CA ILE A 69 -6.17 -4.15 -7.40
C ILE A 69 -6.04 -4.83 -6.05
N ILE A 70 -6.94 -5.76 -5.71
CA ILE A 70 -6.89 -6.54 -4.46
C ILE A 70 -5.61 -7.39 -4.40
N LYS A 71 -5.22 -8.04 -5.51
CA LYS A 71 -3.94 -8.77 -5.60
C LYS A 71 -2.73 -7.85 -5.38
N CYS A 72 -2.76 -6.66 -5.98
CA CYS A 72 -1.70 -5.67 -5.81
C CYS A 72 -1.61 -5.19 -4.35
N LEU A 73 -2.75 -4.92 -3.70
CA LEU A 73 -2.82 -4.61 -2.26
C LEU A 73 -2.28 -5.76 -1.40
N ALA A 74 -2.66 -7.01 -1.69
CA ALA A 74 -2.17 -8.18 -0.96
C ALA A 74 -0.64 -8.34 -1.09
N ASN A 75 -0.10 -8.08 -2.29
CA ASN A 75 1.35 -8.05 -2.48
C ASN A 75 2.00 -6.96 -1.64
N LEU A 76 1.48 -5.74 -1.67
CA LEU A 76 2.02 -4.63 -0.87
C LEU A 76 1.99 -4.96 0.64
N VAL A 77 0.88 -5.50 1.14
CA VAL A 77 0.72 -5.91 2.54
C VAL A 77 1.74 -6.96 2.95
N SER A 78 2.06 -7.91 2.07
CA SER A 78 2.97 -9.00 2.39
C SER A 78 4.45 -8.57 2.47
N ASN A 79 4.78 -7.41 1.89
CA ASN A 79 6.17 -6.95 1.75
C ASN A 79 6.53 -5.74 2.64
N VAL A 80 5.54 -5.14 3.33
CA VAL A 80 5.72 -3.91 4.10
C VAL A 80 5.78 -4.18 5.61
N PRO A 81 6.79 -3.66 6.34
CA PRO A 81 6.95 -3.89 7.77
C PRO A 81 6.00 -3.00 8.61
N TYR A 82 4.73 -3.37 8.73
CA TYR A 82 3.71 -2.56 9.43
C TYR A 82 4.04 -2.20 10.89
N HIS A 83 4.84 -3.00 11.58
CA HIS A 83 5.30 -2.71 12.94
C HIS A 83 6.20 -1.46 13.02
N ARG A 84 6.78 -1.03 11.88
CA ARG A 84 7.62 0.18 11.75
C ARG A 84 6.86 1.36 11.16
N LEU A 85 5.60 1.16 10.75
CA LEU A 85 4.75 2.19 10.17
C LEU A 85 3.72 2.69 11.17
N ASN A 86 3.05 3.78 10.83
CA ASN A 86 2.02 4.38 11.64
C ASN A 86 0.91 3.36 11.99
N PRO A 87 0.52 3.28 13.27
CA PRO A 87 -0.51 2.36 13.72
C PRO A 87 -1.85 2.65 13.01
N GLY A 88 -2.61 1.59 12.74
CA GLY A 88 -3.92 1.67 12.10
C GLY A 88 -3.92 1.71 10.56
N LEU A 89 -2.75 1.79 9.90
CA LEU A 89 -2.66 1.69 8.43
C LEU A 89 -3.27 0.37 7.92
N LEU A 90 -2.80 -0.77 8.45
CA LEU A 90 -3.30 -2.09 8.08
C LEU A 90 -4.80 -2.25 8.40
N THR A 91 -5.26 -1.72 9.54
CA THR A 91 -6.68 -1.74 9.91
C THR A 91 -7.57 -1.02 8.90
N LYS A 92 -7.12 0.13 8.37
CA LYS A 92 -7.86 0.86 7.32
C LYS A 92 -7.98 0.05 6.04
N VAL A 93 -6.88 -0.58 5.61
CA VAL A 93 -6.86 -1.45 4.42
C VAL A 93 -7.85 -2.60 4.59
N LEU A 94 -7.78 -3.33 5.71
CA LEU A 94 -8.66 -4.47 5.97
C LEU A 94 -10.15 -4.06 6.01
N LYS A 95 -10.48 -2.91 6.61
CA LYS A 95 -11.86 -2.40 6.65
C LYS A 95 -12.45 -2.18 5.26
N GLN A 96 -11.68 -1.60 4.34
CA GLN A 96 -12.16 -1.39 2.97
C GLN A 96 -12.22 -2.69 2.18
N VAL A 97 -11.16 -3.49 2.18
CA VAL A 97 -11.11 -4.74 1.38
C VAL A 97 -12.18 -5.73 1.85
N ARG A 98 -12.55 -5.75 3.13
CA ARG A 98 -13.64 -6.60 3.67
C ARG A 98 -14.96 -6.46 2.91
N HIS A 99 -15.29 -5.28 2.38
CA HIS A 99 -16.54 -5.08 1.64
C HIS A 99 -16.60 -5.92 0.35
N PHE A 100 -15.46 -6.24 -0.24
CA PHE A 100 -15.36 -6.98 -1.50
C PHE A 100 -15.38 -8.51 -1.29
N PHE A 101 -15.13 -9.00 -0.07
CA PHE A 101 -15.25 -10.43 0.26
C PHE A 101 -16.69 -10.87 0.56
N ASN A 102 -17.57 -9.91 0.85
CA ASN A 102 -18.97 -10.20 1.16
C ASN A 102 -19.89 -10.20 -0.07
N HIS A 103 -19.34 -10.06 -1.28
CA HIS A 103 -20.11 -10.15 -2.51
C HIS A 103 -20.29 -11.64 -2.88
N LYS A 104 -21.50 -12.16 -2.66
CA LYS A 104 -21.97 -13.43 -3.24
C LYS A 104 -22.29 -13.25 -4.71
#